data_AF-A0A7Y1U3G7-F1
#
_entry.id   AF-A0A7Y1U3G7-F1
#
_cell.length_a   1.000
_cell.length_b   1.000
_cell.length_c   1.000
_cell.angle_alpha   90.00
_cell.angle_beta   90.00
_cell.angle_gamma   90.00
#
_symmetry.space_group_name_H-M   'P 1'
#
loop_
_entity.id
_entity.type
_entity.pdbx_description
1 polymer ?
#
loop_
_entity_poly.entity_id
_entity_poly.type
_entity_poly.pdbx_seq_one_letter_code
_entity_poly.pdbx_strand_id
1 'polypeptide(L)'
;MTALPHSAAELLSAAAVRSQSARVTDHVRAGRGHFELHEDKLDVCAEFVASTTRARYPDLDIPYHSRWRHFSAPGSTLQATYEHHEEALDERERARAGFDLIVPSVLLDAGAGAVWSYLPDGCDERIGRSEGLGLASLGMFLAGQFSSSDSMTTDASALTSLTEEQLNAGFQISDANPLLGVGGRLAMMQGLGRAILERPEVFPHQRPGDLVDHLVRDSPVRATAVLDVVLDVLAPIWPDRLEVEGVRLGDSWFYEPFGTGVDAIIPFHKLSQWLTYSLVETLERVGIDVDGVESLTGLPEYRNGGL
;
A
#
# COMPACT_ATOMS: atom_id res chain seq x y z
N MET A 1 24.75 10.83 9.58
CA MET A 1 24.89 9.47 9.05
C MET A 1 23.96 8.57 9.84
N THR A 2 22.95 7.99 9.20
CA THR A 2 22.12 6.94 9.79
C THR A 2 22.98 5.68 9.99
N ALA A 3 22.82 4.98 11.10
CA ALA A 3 23.55 3.74 11.35
C ALA A 3 23.18 2.65 10.34
N LEU A 4 24.13 1.74 10.06
CA LEU A 4 23.85 0.55 9.25
C LEU A 4 23.05 -0.46 10.07
N PRO A 5 22.14 -1.22 9.44
CA PRO A 5 21.43 -2.27 10.14
C PRO A 5 22.38 -3.41 10.53
N HIS A 6 22.27 -3.85 11.79
CA HIS A 6 23.06 -4.94 12.37
C HIS A 6 22.23 -6.20 12.62
N SER A 7 20.91 -6.13 12.44
CA SER A 7 19.97 -7.25 12.60
C SER A 7 18.89 -7.23 11.51
N ALA A 8 18.28 -8.38 11.23
CA ALA A 8 17.22 -8.46 10.23
C ALA A 8 16.00 -7.58 10.59
N ALA A 9 15.66 -7.46 11.88
CA ALA A 9 14.55 -6.64 12.34
C ALA A 9 14.75 -5.14 12.03
N GLU A 10 15.98 -4.63 12.09
CA GLU A 10 16.27 -3.23 11.76
C GLU A 10 15.96 -2.87 10.31
N LEU A 11 15.95 -3.87 9.40
CA LEU A 11 15.61 -3.69 7.98
C LEU A 11 14.11 -3.43 7.75
N LEU A 12 13.25 -3.70 8.73
CA LEU A 12 11.81 -3.44 8.67
C LEU A 12 11.50 -1.98 9.11
N SER A 13 12.14 -1.00 8.47
CA SER A 13 11.95 0.41 8.81
C SER A 13 12.22 1.35 7.63
N ALA A 14 11.58 2.53 7.63
CA ALA A 14 11.92 3.59 6.68
C ALA A 14 13.38 4.05 6.82
N ALA A 15 13.93 4.03 8.04
CA ALA A 15 15.31 4.41 8.29
C ALA A 15 16.31 3.48 7.58
N ALA A 16 16.03 2.17 7.56
CA ALA A 16 16.85 1.21 6.83
C ALA A 16 16.75 1.38 5.31
N VAL A 17 15.55 1.67 4.77
CA VAL A 17 15.41 2.02 3.35
C VAL A 17 16.32 3.20 3.00
N ARG A 18 16.26 4.30 3.79
CA ARG A 18 17.10 5.49 3.56
C ARG A 18 18.59 5.18 3.65
N SER A 19 19.02 4.51 4.73
CA SER A 19 20.45 4.27 4.97
C SER A 19 21.05 3.33 3.93
N GLN A 20 20.31 2.29 3.52
CA GLN A 20 20.75 1.34 2.51
C GLN A 20 20.72 1.94 1.10
N SER A 21 19.67 2.67 0.72
CA SER A 21 19.64 3.38 -0.55
C SER A 21 20.76 4.42 -0.67
N ALA A 22 21.08 5.15 0.41
CA ALA A 22 22.20 6.10 0.41
C ALA A 22 23.55 5.42 0.11
N ARG A 23 23.78 4.22 0.64
CA ARG A 23 25.00 3.44 0.30
C ARG A 23 25.02 3.04 -1.17
N VAL A 24 23.87 2.64 -1.73
CA VAL A 24 23.78 2.32 -3.16
C VAL A 24 24.09 3.57 -3.98
N THR A 25 23.57 4.74 -3.59
CA THR A 25 23.93 6.03 -4.22
C THR A 25 25.43 6.30 -4.14
N ASP A 26 26.07 6.13 -2.98
CA ASP A 26 27.52 6.32 -2.83
C ASP A 26 28.34 5.30 -3.64
N HIS A 27 27.84 4.07 -3.77
CA HIS A 27 28.46 3.04 -4.59
C HIS A 27 28.43 3.44 -6.07
N VAL A 28 27.29 3.92 -6.55
CA VAL A 28 27.11 4.43 -7.93
C VAL A 28 27.92 5.70 -8.18
N ARG A 29 27.93 6.65 -7.24
CA ARG A 29 28.72 7.88 -7.31
C ARG A 29 30.22 7.60 -7.47
N ALA A 30 30.70 6.50 -6.89
CA ALA A 30 32.08 6.06 -7.04
C ALA A 30 32.37 5.31 -8.36
N GLY A 31 31.46 5.35 -9.34
CA GLY A 31 31.61 4.73 -10.66
C GLY A 31 31.49 3.20 -10.64
N ARG A 32 30.75 2.65 -9.68
CA ARG A 32 30.51 1.20 -9.56
C ARG A 32 29.02 0.87 -9.73
N GLY A 33 28.70 -0.40 -9.98
CA GLY A 33 27.34 -0.85 -10.22
C GLY A 33 26.91 -0.72 -11.69
N HIS A 34 25.60 -0.69 -11.93
CA HIS A 34 25.01 -0.76 -13.28
C HIS A 34 24.48 0.59 -13.80
N PHE A 35 24.51 1.64 -12.99
CA PHE A 35 24.02 2.96 -13.33
C PHE A 35 25.15 3.97 -13.30
N GLU A 36 25.00 5.04 -14.07
CA GLU A 36 25.85 6.23 -13.99
C GLU A 36 25.04 7.36 -13.34
N LEU A 37 25.62 8.01 -12.34
CA LEU A 37 25.01 9.15 -11.66
C LEU A 37 25.57 10.45 -12.23
N HIS A 38 24.74 11.18 -12.96
CA HIS A 38 25.05 12.51 -13.47
C HIS A 38 24.58 13.60 -12.50
N GLU A 39 25.35 13.86 -11.44
CA GLU A 39 24.98 14.86 -10.42
C GLU A 39 24.83 16.27 -11.00
N ASP A 40 25.53 16.57 -12.10
CA ASP A 40 25.41 17.83 -12.85
C ASP A 40 24.04 18.04 -13.52
N LYS A 41 23.18 17.01 -13.55
CA LYS A 41 21.81 17.10 -14.07
C LYS A 41 20.75 17.28 -12.99
N LEU A 42 21.10 17.09 -11.71
CA LEU A 42 20.13 17.11 -10.61
C LEU A 42 19.36 18.43 -10.51
N ASP A 43 20.04 19.57 -10.69
CA ASP A 43 19.41 20.89 -10.65
C ASP A 43 18.34 21.05 -11.74
N VAL A 44 18.62 20.57 -12.95
CA VAL A 44 17.67 20.64 -14.08
C VAL A 44 16.48 19.69 -13.84
N CYS A 45 16.74 18.49 -13.31
CA CYS A 45 15.68 17.56 -12.93
C CYS A 45 14.79 18.13 -11.81
N ALA A 46 15.38 18.71 -10.77
CA ALA A 46 14.65 19.33 -9.67
C ALA A 46 13.79 20.51 -10.14
N GLU A 47 14.32 21.37 -11.02
CA GLU A 47 13.55 22.48 -11.59
C GLU A 47 12.40 21.97 -12.47
N PHE A 48 12.62 20.92 -13.27
CA PHE A 48 11.57 20.30 -14.08
C PHE A 48 10.43 19.74 -13.22
N VAL A 49 10.77 18.99 -12.16
CA VAL A 49 9.78 18.45 -11.21
C VAL A 49 9.05 19.59 -10.51
N ALA A 50 9.77 20.58 -9.96
CA ALA A 50 9.17 21.71 -9.25
C ALA A 50 8.25 22.53 -10.17
N SER A 51 8.65 22.80 -11.41
CA SER A 51 7.83 23.49 -12.41
C SER A 51 6.57 22.70 -12.77
N THR A 52 6.69 21.39 -13.00
CA THR A 52 5.55 20.51 -13.28
C THR A 52 4.58 20.46 -12.10
N THR A 53 5.11 20.34 -10.89
CA THR A 53 4.32 20.33 -9.65
C THR A 53 3.56 21.65 -9.47
N ARG A 54 4.22 22.80 -9.59
CA ARG A 54 3.56 24.12 -9.47
C ARG A 54 2.51 24.35 -10.54
N ALA A 55 2.73 23.87 -11.76
CA ALA A 55 1.74 23.97 -12.83
C ALA A 55 0.49 23.11 -12.54
N ARG A 56 0.67 21.94 -11.91
CA ARG A 56 -0.42 21.02 -11.60
C ARG A 56 -1.15 21.32 -10.29
N TYR A 57 -0.43 21.87 -9.31
CA TYR A 57 -0.87 22.22 -7.96
C TYR A 57 -0.39 23.64 -7.60
N PRO A 58 -1.09 24.69 -8.09
CA PRO A 58 -0.66 26.08 -7.91
C PRO A 58 -0.63 26.56 -6.45
N ASP A 59 -1.43 25.95 -5.59
CA ASP A 59 -1.51 26.17 -4.14
C ASP A 59 -0.53 25.32 -3.33
N LEU A 60 0.18 24.39 -3.99
CA LEU A 60 1.05 23.38 -3.38
C LEU A 60 0.32 22.42 -2.42
N ASP A 61 -1.02 22.33 -2.53
CA ASP A 61 -1.79 21.29 -1.86
C ASP A 61 -1.74 20.00 -2.72
N ILE A 62 -0.70 19.21 -2.48
CA ILE A 62 -0.43 17.99 -3.23
C ILE A 62 -0.98 16.81 -2.42
N PRO A 63 -2.00 16.09 -2.91
CA PRO A 63 -2.49 14.91 -2.20
C PRO A 63 -1.41 13.83 -2.21
N TYR A 64 -1.46 12.92 -1.24
CA TYR A 64 -0.55 11.77 -1.20
C TYR A 64 -0.58 10.96 -2.52
N HIS A 65 0.37 10.06 -2.71
CA HIS A 65 0.20 8.97 -3.65
C HIS A 65 -0.42 7.77 -2.92
N SER A 66 -1.74 7.63 -3.00
CA SER A 66 -2.48 6.63 -2.21
C SER A 66 -3.71 6.12 -2.94
N ARG A 67 -4.32 5.08 -2.37
CA ARG A 67 -5.44 4.36 -2.96
C ARG A 67 -6.70 5.21 -3.14
N TRP A 68 -6.95 6.24 -2.33
CA TRP A 68 -8.19 7.03 -2.44
C TRP A 68 -8.35 7.73 -3.80
N ARG A 69 -7.24 8.04 -4.48
CA ARG A 69 -7.26 8.60 -5.85
C ARG A 69 -7.85 7.66 -6.91
N HIS A 70 -7.95 6.36 -6.62
CA HIS A 70 -8.40 5.32 -7.56
C HIS A 70 -9.87 4.94 -7.38
N PHE A 71 -10.59 5.59 -6.46
CA PHE A 71 -12.02 5.34 -6.22
C PHE A 71 -12.95 6.30 -6.97
N SER A 72 -12.38 7.33 -7.61
CA SER A 72 -13.15 8.30 -8.38
C SER A 72 -13.10 7.96 -9.86
N ALA A 73 -14.27 7.95 -10.51
CA ALA A 73 -14.42 7.85 -11.95
C ALA A 73 -15.62 8.65 -12.42
N PRO A 74 -15.55 9.33 -13.59
CA PRO A 74 -16.70 10.02 -14.16
C PRO A 74 -17.93 9.12 -14.26
N GLY A 75 -19.05 9.55 -13.66
CA GLY A 75 -20.32 8.82 -13.66
C GLY A 75 -20.46 7.71 -12.60
N SER A 76 -19.37 7.30 -11.95
CA SER A 76 -19.44 6.28 -10.91
C SER A 76 -19.99 6.85 -9.60
N THR A 77 -20.88 6.11 -8.95
CA THR A 77 -21.48 6.48 -7.65
C THR A 77 -20.83 5.75 -6.47
N LEU A 78 -19.84 4.88 -6.72
CA LEU A 78 -19.25 4.01 -5.70
C LEU A 78 -18.63 4.83 -4.56
N GLN A 79 -17.80 5.83 -4.89
CA GLN A 79 -17.18 6.68 -3.88
C GLN A 79 -18.23 7.45 -3.05
N ALA A 80 -19.23 8.04 -3.70
CA ALA A 80 -20.30 8.75 -3.01
C ALA A 80 -21.12 7.83 -2.09
N THR A 81 -21.29 6.56 -2.50
CA THR A 81 -21.96 5.54 -1.67
C THR A 81 -21.16 5.23 -0.41
N TYR A 82 -19.84 5.11 -0.54
CA TYR A 82 -18.94 4.95 0.61
C TYR A 82 -18.99 6.18 1.53
N GLU A 83 -18.86 7.39 0.98
CA GLU A 83 -18.89 8.64 1.74
C GLU A 83 -20.22 8.81 2.50
N HIS A 84 -21.35 8.45 1.90
CA HIS A 84 -22.65 8.46 2.57
C HIS A 84 -22.74 7.44 3.72
N HIS A 85 -22.14 6.26 3.55
CA HIS A 85 -22.05 5.28 4.63
C HIS A 85 -21.18 5.82 5.78
N GLU A 86 -20.04 6.42 5.44
CA GLU A 86 -19.08 7.00 6.38
C GLU A 86 -19.72 8.12 7.24
N GLU A 87 -20.60 8.94 6.65
CA GLU A 87 -21.32 10.01 7.37
C GLU A 87 -22.11 9.51 8.58
N ALA A 88 -22.64 8.28 8.53
CA ALA A 88 -23.42 7.68 9.61
C ALA A 88 -22.58 7.11 10.75
N LEU A 89 -21.26 7.00 10.57
CA LEU A 89 -20.32 6.42 11.53
C LEU A 89 -19.75 7.49 12.47
N ASP A 90 -19.36 7.09 13.68
CA ASP A 90 -18.54 7.93 14.55
C ASP A 90 -17.10 8.06 14.03
N GLU A 91 -16.36 9.07 14.47
CA GLU A 91 -15.00 9.38 14.00
C GLU A 91 -14.07 8.15 14.03
N ARG A 92 -14.17 7.36 15.08
CA ARG A 92 -13.35 6.18 15.28
C ARG A 92 -13.69 5.10 14.27
N GLU A 93 -14.97 4.83 14.10
CA GLU A 93 -15.45 3.81 13.18
C GLU A 93 -15.29 4.23 11.71
N ARG A 94 -15.32 5.53 11.39
CA ARG A 94 -14.91 6.04 10.06
C ARG A 94 -13.47 5.63 9.74
N ALA A 95 -12.55 5.84 10.69
CA ALA A 95 -11.16 5.40 10.53
C ALA A 95 -11.06 3.88 10.30
N ARG A 96 -11.78 3.08 11.11
CA ARG A 96 -11.79 1.61 10.98
C ARG A 96 -12.35 1.15 9.65
N ALA A 97 -13.48 1.70 9.21
CA ALA A 97 -14.09 1.42 7.92
C ALA A 97 -13.17 1.81 6.75
N GLY A 98 -12.44 2.92 6.88
CA GLY A 98 -11.41 3.32 5.91
C GLY A 98 -10.27 2.31 5.82
N PHE A 99 -9.76 1.80 6.94
CA PHE A 99 -8.74 0.74 6.95
C PHE A 99 -9.28 -0.57 6.36
N ASP A 100 -10.53 -0.93 6.70
CA ASP A 100 -11.21 -2.11 6.15
C ASP A 100 -11.37 -2.03 4.63
N LEU A 101 -11.54 -0.84 4.05
CA LEU A 101 -11.57 -0.64 2.60
C LEU A 101 -10.16 -0.64 1.99
N ILE A 102 -9.25 0.15 2.57
CA ILE A 102 -7.96 0.47 1.94
C ILE A 102 -7.01 -0.73 1.94
N VAL A 103 -6.92 -1.49 3.04
CA VAL A 103 -6.01 -2.63 3.14
C VAL A 103 -6.29 -3.68 2.04
N PRO A 104 -7.49 -4.27 1.93
CA PRO A 104 -7.76 -5.23 0.86
C PRO A 104 -7.65 -4.60 -0.52
N SER A 105 -8.08 -3.35 -0.69
CA SER A 105 -8.02 -2.65 -1.98
C SER A 105 -6.59 -2.48 -2.50
N VAL A 106 -5.64 -2.11 -1.62
CA VAL A 106 -4.22 -1.98 -1.97
C VAL A 106 -3.60 -3.35 -2.28
N LEU A 107 -3.89 -4.39 -1.49
CA LEU A 107 -3.35 -5.73 -1.72
C LEU A 107 -3.86 -6.37 -3.02
N LEU A 108 -5.07 -6.02 -3.46
CA LEU A 108 -5.62 -6.44 -4.75
C LEU A 108 -5.04 -5.67 -5.95
N ASP A 109 -4.36 -4.55 -5.70
CA ASP A 109 -3.70 -3.76 -6.73
C ASP A 109 -2.33 -4.34 -7.12
N ALA A 110 -2.39 -5.45 -7.83
CA ALA A 110 -1.27 -5.96 -8.61
C ALA A 110 -1.46 -5.62 -10.10
N GLY A 111 -0.43 -5.84 -10.92
CA GLY A 111 -0.49 -5.53 -12.35
C GLY A 111 -1.75 -6.08 -13.04
N ALA A 112 -2.56 -5.18 -13.60
CA ALA A 112 -3.80 -5.53 -14.30
C ALA A 112 -3.57 -6.19 -15.68
N GLY A 113 -2.36 -6.04 -16.22
CA GLY A 113 -2.10 -6.29 -17.64
C GLY A 113 -2.67 -5.19 -18.53
N ALA A 114 -2.54 -5.37 -19.84
CA ALA A 114 -2.98 -4.38 -20.83
C ALA A 114 -4.44 -4.56 -21.28
N VAL A 115 -5.06 -5.70 -20.98
CA VAL A 115 -6.36 -6.11 -21.53
C VAL A 115 -7.49 -5.88 -20.54
N TRP A 116 -7.28 -6.23 -19.27
CA TRP A 116 -8.33 -6.15 -18.26
C TRP A 116 -8.81 -4.71 -18.04
N SER A 117 -10.12 -4.55 -17.90
CA SER A 117 -10.76 -3.34 -17.39
C SER A 117 -12.02 -3.67 -16.60
N TYR A 118 -12.51 -2.71 -15.83
CA TYR A 118 -13.70 -2.80 -14.99
C TYR A 118 -14.75 -1.81 -15.47
N LEU A 119 -16.02 -2.22 -15.52
CA LEU A 119 -17.15 -1.33 -15.81
C LEU A 119 -17.90 -1.05 -14.50
N PRO A 120 -17.74 0.12 -13.86
CA PRO A 120 -18.48 0.42 -12.64
C PRO A 120 -19.99 0.51 -12.91
N ASP A 121 -20.78 0.15 -11.91
CA ASP A 121 -22.23 0.25 -12.01
C ASP A 121 -22.67 1.69 -12.31
N GLY A 122 -23.59 1.85 -13.27
CA GLY A 122 -24.08 3.14 -13.73
C GLY A 122 -23.14 3.91 -14.67
N CYS A 123 -22.00 3.33 -15.04
CA CYS A 123 -21.09 3.89 -16.04
C CYS A 123 -21.21 3.18 -17.39
N ASP A 124 -20.89 3.90 -18.47
CA ASP A 124 -20.81 3.36 -19.83
C ASP A 124 -19.37 3.07 -20.28
N GLU A 125 -18.37 3.51 -19.50
CA GLU A 125 -16.95 3.40 -19.85
C GLU A 125 -16.22 2.37 -18.97
N ARG A 126 -15.41 1.53 -19.61
CA ARG A 126 -14.54 0.57 -18.91
C ARG A 126 -13.23 1.25 -18.52
N ILE A 127 -12.80 1.02 -17.29
CA ILE A 127 -11.64 1.63 -16.67
C ILE A 127 -10.61 0.54 -16.39
N GLY A 128 -9.43 0.66 -16.98
CA GLY A 128 -8.34 -0.29 -16.81
C GLY A 128 -7.38 0.08 -15.67
N ARG A 129 -6.28 -0.67 -15.58
CA ARG A 129 -5.13 -0.38 -14.70
C ARG A 129 -5.53 -0.28 -13.22
N SER A 130 -4.78 0.51 -12.43
CA SER A 130 -4.94 0.61 -10.98
C SER A 130 -6.28 1.27 -10.61
N GLU A 131 -6.73 2.23 -11.42
CA GLU A 131 -8.01 2.91 -11.31
C GLU A 131 -9.18 1.90 -11.39
N GLY A 132 -9.18 1.03 -12.39
CA GLY A 132 -10.19 -0.02 -12.52
C GLY A 132 -10.16 -1.02 -11.35
N LEU A 133 -8.96 -1.42 -10.90
CA LEU A 133 -8.80 -2.30 -9.75
C LEU A 133 -9.32 -1.65 -8.46
N GLY A 134 -9.13 -0.33 -8.31
CA GLY A 134 -9.65 0.46 -7.20
C GLY A 134 -11.16 0.37 -7.16
N LEU A 135 -11.83 0.70 -8.26
CA LEU A 135 -13.29 0.64 -8.38
C LEU A 135 -13.85 -0.77 -8.18
N ALA A 136 -13.20 -1.80 -8.73
CA ALA A 136 -13.62 -3.19 -8.53
C ALA A 136 -13.57 -3.60 -7.04
N SER A 137 -12.46 -3.30 -6.36
CA SER A 137 -12.32 -3.60 -4.93
C SER A 137 -13.27 -2.78 -4.05
N LEU A 138 -13.54 -1.51 -4.40
CA LEU A 138 -14.54 -0.69 -3.72
C LEU A 138 -15.95 -1.27 -3.92
N GLY A 139 -16.30 -1.68 -5.14
CA GLY A 139 -17.58 -2.33 -5.43
C GLY A 139 -17.78 -3.61 -4.62
N MET A 140 -16.76 -4.47 -4.53
CA MET A 140 -16.79 -5.67 -3.67
C MET A 140 -16.98 -5.33 -2.19
N PHE A 141 -16.27 -4.31 -1.69
CA PHE A 141 -16.40 -3.85 -0.30
C PHE A 141 -17.81 -3.32 0.00
N LEU A 142 -18.35 -2.47 -0.87
CA LEU A 142 -19.71 -1.93 -0.72
C LEU A 142 -20.79 -3.00 -0.80
N ALA A 143 -20.55 -4.06 -1.57
CA ALA A 143 -21.42 -5.23 -1.64
C ALA A 143 -21.23 -6.21 -0.47
N GLY A 144 -20.39 -5.89 0.52
CA GLY A 144 -20.15 -6.71 1.71
C GLY A 144 -19.34 -7.98 1.44
N GLN A 145 -18.69 -8.12 0.28
CA GLN A 145 -18.00 -9.36 -0.11
C GLN A 145 -16.74 -9.68 0.70
N PHE A 146 -16.24 -8.71 1.48
CA PHE A 146 -15.14 -8.90 2.43
C PHE A 146 -15.63 -9.09 3.87
N SER A 147 -16.94 -9.20 4.09
CA SER A 147 -17.57 -9.36 5.41
C SER A 147 -18.35 -10.68 5.50
N SER A 148 -18.28 -11.32 6.65
CA SER A 148 -19.07 -12.49 7.04
C SER A 148 -20.49 -12.13 7.52
N SER A 149 -20.78 -10.84 7.66
CA SER A 149 -22.08 -10.30 8.06
C SER A 149 -22.76 -9.45 6.98
N ASP A 150 -22.28 -9.53 5.73
CA ASP A 150 -22.76 -8.74 4.60
C ASP A 150 -22.77 -7.21 4.85
N SER A 151 -21.84 -6.72 5.69
CA SER A 151 -21.67 -5.31 6.00
C SER A 151 -20.51 -4.67 5.22
N MET A 152 -20.49 -3.34 5.15
CA MET A 152 -19.38 -2.56 4.58
C MET A 152 -18.17 -2.55 5.53
N THR A 153 -17.66 -3.74 5.82
CA THR A 153 -16.51 -4.01 6.69
C THR A 153 -15.68 -5.12 6.05
N THR A 154 -14.46 -5.30 6.55
CA THR A 154 -13.61 -6.41 6.13
C THR A 154 -13.25 -7.25 7.35
N ASP A 155 -13.50 -8.56 7.33
CA ASP A 155 -13.14 -9.44 8.44
C ASP A 155 -12.34 -10.67 8.01
N ALA A 156 -11.60 -11.21 8.97
CA ALA A 156 -10.69 -12.30 8.73
C ALA A 156 -11.36 -13.58 8.22
N SER A 157 -12.59 -13.85 8.66
CA SER A 157 -13.34 -15.04 8.27
C SER A 157 -13.68 -14.97 6.78
N ALA A 158 -14.29 -13.86 6.35
CA ALA A 158 -14.64 -13.65 4.95
C ALA A 158 -13.41 -13.65 4.03
N LEU A 159 -12.33 -12.98 4.44
CA LEU A 159 -11.06 -12.99 3.71
C LEU A 159 -10.47 -14.40 3.55
N THR A 160 -10.50 -15.20 4.61
CA THR A 160 -9.99 -16.59 4.60
C THR A 160 -10.85 -17.49 3.71
N SER A 161 -12.17 -17.26 3.67
CA SER A 161 -13.12 -18.02 2.84
C SER A 161 -13.30 -17.49 1.42
N LEU A 162 -12.69 -16.36 1.08
CA LEU A 162 -12.82 -15.75 -0.24
C LEU A 162 -12.44 -16.77 -1.32
N THR A 163 -13.22 -16.85 -2.40
CA THR A 163 -12.99 -17.78 -3.50
C THR A 163 -12.56 -17.08 -4.79
N GLU A 164 -12.03 -17.86 -5.73
CA GLU A 164 -11.68 -17.35 -7.06
C GLU A 164 -12.93 -16.89 -7.82
N GLU A 165 -14.07 -17.58 -7.66
CA GLU A 165 -15.34 -17.22 -8.27
C GLU A 165 -15.84 -15.85 -7.79
N GLN A 166 -15.72 -15.57 -6.49
CA GLN A 166 -16.08 -14.27 -5.93
C GLN A 166 -15.18 -13.15 -6.47
N LEU A 167 -13.86 -13.38 -6.53
CA LEU A 167 -12.94 -12.43 -7.17
C LEU A 167 -13.24 -12.25 -8.65
N ASN A 168 -13.52 -13.33 -9.38
CA ASN A 168 -13.86 -13.27 -10.80
C ASN A 168 -15.14 -12.47 -11.03
N ALA A 169 -16.17 -12.66 -10.21
CA ALA A 169 -17.39 -11.87 -10.28
C ALA A 169 -17.13 -10.39 -9.96
N GLY A 170 -16.48 -10.09 -8.83
CA GLY A 170 -16.21 -8.73 -8.38
C GLY A 170 -15.31 -7.92 -9.32
N PHE A 171 -14.32 -8.57 -9.93
CA PHE A 171 -13.41 -7.95 -10.90
C PHE A 171 -13.85 -8.15 -12.36
N GLN A 172 -15.05 -8.70 -12.61
CA GLN A 172 -15.59 -8.94 -13.95
C GLN A 172 -14.64 -9.77 -14.85
N ILE A 173 -13.94 -10.73 -14.26
CA ILE A 173 -12.93 -11.55 -14.93
C ILE A 173 -13.62 -12.62 -15.77
N SER A 174 -13.20 -12.75 -17.01
CA SER A 174 -13.66 -13.78 -17.95
C SER A 174 -12.60 -14.01 -19.03
N ASP A 175 -12.81 -15.00 -19.89
CA ASP A 175 -11.92 -15.23 -21.05
C ASP A 175 -11.80 -14.00 -21.96
N ALA A 176 -12.84 -13.17 -22.05
CA ALA A 176 -12.85 -11.93 -22.83
C ALA A 176 -12.30 -10.71 -22.06
N ASN A 177 -12.18 -10.81 -20.73
CA ASN A 177 -11.64 -9.76 -19.86
C ASN A 177 -10.68 -10.36 -18.82
N PRO A 178 -9.54 -10.94 -19.25
CA PRO A 178 -8.67 -11.70 -18.37
C PRO A 178 -7.83 -10.79 -17.47
N LEU A 179 -7.84 -11.03 -16.16
CA LEU A 179 -6.94 -10.39 -15.20
C LEU A 179 -5.75 -11.31 -14.90
N LEU A 180 -4.53 -10.82 -15.06
CA LEU A 180 -3.33 -11.61 -14.73
C LEU A 180 -3.16 -11.74 -13.22
N GLY A 181 -2.81 -12.93 -12.73
CA GLY A 181 -2.41 -13.13 -11.33
C GLY A 181 -3.58 -13.22 -10.33
N VAL A 182 -4.73 -13.76 -10.73
CA VAL A 182 -5.90 -13.93 -9.85
C VAL A 182 -5.56 -14.82 -8.64
N GLY A 183 -4.93 -15.98 -8.87
CA GLY A 183 -4.54 -16.89 -7.77
C GLY A 183 -3.59 -16.25 -6.75
N GLY A 184 -2.68 -15.38 -7.20
CA GLY A 184 -1.80 -14.63 -6.30
C GLY A 184 -2.54 -13.60 -5.44
N ARG A 185 -3.53 -12.91 -6.02
CA ARG A 185 -4.43 -12.00 -5.28
C ARG A 185 -5.25 -12.76 -4.25
N LEU A 186 -5.84 -13.89 -4.65
CA LEU A 186 -6.62 -14.74 -3.76
C LEU A 186 -5.79 -15.22 -2.57
N ALA A 187 -4.59 -15.75 -2.84
CA ALA A 187 -3.69 -16.23 -1.79
C ALA A 187 -3.27 -15.10 -0.83
N MET A 188 -3.08 -13.88 -1.33
CA MET A 188 -2.75 -12.70 -0.53
C MET A 188 -3.91 -12.31 0.39
N MET A 189 -5.15 -12.29 -0.12
CA MET A 189 -6.35 -12.00 0.67
C MET A 189 -6.60 -13.04 1.76
N GLN A 190 -6.50 -14.33 1.41
CA GLN A 190 -6.62 -15.41 2.39
C GLN A 190 -5.47 -15.39 3.40
N GLY A 191 -4.27 -14.98 2.96
CA GLY A 191 -3.11 -14.74 3.82
C GLY A 191 -3.37 -13.64 4.84
N LEU A 192 -3.95 -12.52 4.42
CA LEU A 192 -4.37 -11.43 5.30
C LEU A 192 -5.38 -11.93 6.34
N GLY A 193 -6.39 -12.69 5.94
CA GLY A 193 -7.36 -13.29 6.86
C GLY A 193 -6.67 -14.13 7.95
N ARG A 194 -5.73 -15.02 7.57
CA ARG A 194 -4.96 -15.81 8.54
C ARG A 194 -4.08 -14.96 9.45
N ALA A 195 -3.38 -13.97 8.90
CA ALA A 195 -2.50 -13.09 9.68
C ALA A 195 -3.29 -12.30 10.74
N ILE A 196 -4.52 -11.88 10.42
CA ILE A 196 -5.42 -11.22 11.38
C ILE A 196 -5.81 -12.18 12.52
N LEU A 197 -6.17 -13.43 12.19
CA LEU A 197 -6.56 -14.45 13.19
C LEU A 197 -5.41 -14.85 14.13
N GLU A 198 -4.17 -14.82 13.65
CA GLU A 198 -2.98 -15.18 14.42
C GLU A 198 -2.54 -14.11 15.44
N ARG A 199 -3.12 -12.90 15.37
CA ARG A 199 -2.72 -11.74 16.18
C ARG A 199 -3.93 -11.10 16.91
N PRO A 200 -4.68 -11.84 17.75
CA PRO A 200 -5.88 -11.34 18.42
C PRO A 200 -5.63 -10.14 19.36
N GLU A 201 -4.40 -9.95 19.81
CA GLU A 201 -3.97 -8.80 20.61
C GLU A 201 -3.86 -7.50 19.80
N VAL A 202 -3.66 -7.61 18.48
CA VAL A 202 -3.68 -6.49 17.53
C VAL A 202 -5.08 -6.36 16.92
N PHE A 203 -5.76 -7.48 16.67
CA PHE A 203 -7.05 -7.56 15.98
C PHE A 203 -8.18 -8.15 16.86
N PRO A 204 -8.61 -7.46 17.92
CA PRO A 204 -9.65 -7.97 18.82
C PRO A 204 -11.00 -8.20 18.13
N HIS A 205 -11.31 -7.46 17.06
CA HIS A 205 -12.53 -7.63 16.27
C HIS A 205 -12.28 -8.38 14.95
N GLN A 206 -11.05 -8.89 14.74
CA GLN A 206 -10.64 -9.67 13.57
C GLN A 206 -10.81 -8.92 12.24
N ARG A 207 -10.52 -7.61 12.22
CA ARG A 207 -10.69 -6.76 11.04
C ARG A 207 -9.53 -5.78 10.87
N PRO A 208 -9.11 -5.43 9.63
CA PRO A 208 -8.02 -4.48 9.39
C PRO A 208 -8.17 -3.15 10.14
N GLY A 209 -9.40 -2.69 10.35
CA GLY A 209 -9.75 -1.51 11.11
C GLY A 209 -9.25 -1.50 12.56
N ASP A 210 -8.97 -2.66 13.16
CA ASP A 210 -8.40 -2.71 14.51
C ASP A 210 -7.00 -2.10 14.61
N LEU A 211 -6.27 -2.00 13.49
CA LEU A 211 -4.98 -1.31 13.44
C LEU A 211 -5.11 0.16 13.85
N VAL A 212 -6.25 0.80 13.62
CA VAL A 212 -6.50 2.15 14.08
C VAL A 212 -6.38 2.21 15.61
N ASP A 213 -6.98 1.25 16.33
CA ASP A 213 -6.95 1.16 17.82
C ASP A 213 -5.59 0.83 18.38
N HIS A 214 -4.77 0.16 17.58
CA HIS A 214 -3.36 -0.02 17.88
C HIS A 214 -2.57 1.29 17.75
N LEU A 215 -2.81 2.05 16.67
CA LEU A 215 -2.00 3.22 16.29
C LEU A 215 -2.29 4.49 17.10
N VAL A 216 -3.55 4.81 17.40
CA VAL A 216 -3.88 6.11 18.03
C VAL A 216 -3.61 6.19 19.53
N ARG A 217 -3.06 5.13 20.13
CA ARG A 217 -2.69 5.13 21.54
C ARG A 217 -1.69 6.26 21.84
N ASP A 218 -0.89 6.60 20.84
CA ASP A 218 0.03 7.73 20.83
C ASP A 218 -0.50 8.77 19.82
N SER A 219 -0.84 9.98 20.30
CA SER A 219 -1.33 11.09 19.48
C SER A 219 -0.37 12.30 19.59
N PRO A 220 0.04 12.92 18.48
CA PRO A 220 -0.27 12.56 17.09
C PRO A 220 0.31 11.20 16.68
N VAL A 221 -0.32 10.54 15.71
CA VAL A 221 0.16 9.24 15.21
C VAL A 221 1.43 9.48 14.39
N ARG A 222 2.53 8.80 14.72
CA ARG A 222 3.75 8.90 13.91
C ARG A 222 3.58 8.14 12.60
N ALA A 223 3.85 8.78 11.46
CA ALA A 223 3.79 8.12 10.14
C ALA A 223 4.67 6.87 10.07
N THR A 224 5.84 6.89 10.72
CA THR A 224 6.72 5.71 10.82
C THR A 224 6.10 4.57 11.62
N ALA A 225 5.32 4.85 12.65
CA ALA A 225 4.63 3.81 13.42
C ALA A 225 3.57 3.09 12.57
N VAL A 226 2.92 3.81 11.64
CA VAL A 226 2.01 3.19 10.66
C VAL A 226 2.79 2.19 9.78
N LEU A 227 3.95 2.59 9.26
CA LEU A 227 4.80 1.69 8.46
C LEU A 227 5.30 0.50 9.28
N ASP A 228 5.78 0.72 10.50
CA ASP A 228 6.34 -0.33 11.36
C ASP A 228 5.28 -1.41 11.65
N VAL A 229 4.04 -0.99 11.98
CA VAL A 229 2.91 -1.89 12.19
C VAL A 229 2.54 -2.64 10.91
N VAL A 230 2.50 -1.96 9.76
CA VAL A 230 2.24 -2.59 8.46
C VAL A 230 3.30 -3.65 8.14
N LEU A 231 4.58 -3.34 8.39
CA LEU A 231 5.68 -4.27 8.13
C LEU A 231 5.65 -5.49 9.05
N ASP A 232 5.34 -5.33 10.33
CA ASP A 232 5.18 -6.43 11.28
C ASP A 232 3.99 -7.34 10.91
N VAL A 233 2.81 -6.74 10.81
CA VAL A 233 1.54 -7.45 10.68
C VAL A 233 1.41 -8.14 9.32
N LEU A 234 1.90 -7.50 8.25
CA LEU A 234 1.80 -8.06 6.90
C LEU A 234 3.01 -8.91 6.52
N ALA A 235 4.05 -9.03 7.35
CA ALA A 235 5.18 -9.91 7.06
C ALA A 235 4.75 -11.35 6.65
N PRO A 236 3.73 -11.97 7.26
CA PRO A 236 3.32 -13.33 6.92
C PRO A 236 2.59 -13.47 5.58
N ILE A 237 2.02 -12.38 5.02
CA ILE A 237 1.15 -12.46 3.83
C ILE A 237 1.94 -12.49 2.52
N TRP A 238 3.22 -12.10 2.56
CA TRP A 238 4.06 -12.09 1.37
C TRP A 238 4.45 -13.53 0.98
N PRO A 239 4.34 -13.90 -0.31
CA PRO A 239 4.79 -15.22 -0.80
C PRO A 239 6.29 -15.41 -0.51
N ASP A 240 6.80 -16.64 -0.44
CA ASP A 240 8.19 -16.96 -0.05
C ASP A 240 9.21 -15.91 -0.57
N ARG A 241 9.65 -15.06 0.35
CA ARG A 241 10.61 -13.97 0.16
C ARG A 241 11.84 -14.25 1.03
N LEU A 242 12.77 -13.31 0.99
CA LEU A 242 13.95 -13.31 1.84
C LEU A 242 13.54 -13.37 3.33
N GLU A 243 13.98 -14.44 4.00
CA GLU A 243 13.88 -14.61 5.45
C GLU A 243 15.29 -14.72 6.03
N VAL A 244 15.59 -13.89 7.03
CA VAL A 244 16.89 -13.86 7.69
C VAL A 244 16.65 -13.89 9.19
N GLU A 245 17.27 -14.85 9.89
CA GLU A 245 17.13 -15.00 11.35
C GLU A 245 15.67 -15.16 11.80
N GLY A 246 14.82 -15.79 10.98
CA GLY A 246 13.39 -15.96 11.25
C GLY A 246 12.54 -14.71 11.00
N VAL A 247 13.14 -13.62 10.50
CA VAL A 247 12.44 -12.38 10.14
C VAL A 247 12.18 -12.37 8.65
N ARG A 248 10.91 -12.31 8.25
CA ARG A 248 10.51 -12.15 6.84
C ARG A 248 10.66 -10.70 6.43
N LEU A 249 11.50 -10.45 5.43
CA LEU A 249 11.88 -9.10 5.00
C LEU A 249 11.10 -8.59 3.80
N GLY A 250 10.13 -9.37 3.30
CA GLY A 250 9.23 -8.97 2.21
C GLY A 250 10.00 -8.48 0.97
N ASP A 251 9.77 -7.23 0.61
CA ASP A 251 10.32 -6.55 -0.56
C ASP A 251 11.78 -6.08 -0.30
N SER A 252 12.66 -7.06 -0.10
CA SER A 252 14.08 -6.87 0.21
C SER A 252 14.97 -7.87 -0.53
N TRP A 253 16.15 -7.44 -0.97
CA TRP A 253 17.11 -8.29 -1.69
C TRP A 253 18.54 -8.06 -1.25
N PHE A 254 19.36 -9.11 -1.33
CA PHE A 254 20.81 -8.96 -1.27
C PHE A 254 21.30 -8.16 -2.48
N TYR A 255 22.13 -7.15 -2.21
CA TYR A 255 22.91 -6.47 -3.23
C TYR A 255 24.33 -7.04 -3.22
N GLU A 256 24.62 -7.88 -4.21
CA GLU A 256 25.86 -8.66 -4.33
C GLU A 256 27.15 -7.82 -4.11
N PRO A 257 27.26 -6.56 -4.60
CA PRO A 257 28.42 -5.72 -4.32
C PRO A 257 28.67 -5.39 -2.84
N PHE A 258 27.67 -5.56 -1.96
CA PHE A 258 27.80 -5.38 -0.51
C PHE A 258 28.02 -6.71 0.24
N GLY A 259 28.03 -7.85 -0.47
CA GLY A 259 28.28 -9.17 0.08
C GLY A 259 27.00 -9.91 0.48
N THR A 260 27.08 -10.72 1.55
CA THR A 260 26.00 -11.63 1.99
C THR A 260 25.54 -11.38 3.43
N GLY A 261 26.06 -10.34 4.08
CA GLY A 261 25.64 -9.96 5.44
C GLY A 261 24.26 -9.29 5.45
N VAL A 262 23.68 -9.12 6.64
CA VAL A 262 22.44 -8.34 6.84
C VAL A 262 22.57 -6.94 6.26
N ASP A 263 23.75 -6.33 6.41
CA ASP A 263 24.02 -5.01 5.87
C ASP A 263 24.09 -5.00 4.33
N ALA A 264 24.20 -6.15 3.66
CA ALA A 264 24.13 -6.25 2.20
C ALA A 264 22.70 -6.27 1.66
N ILE A 265 21.69 -6.27 2.53
CA ILE A 265 20.28 -6.30 2.15
C ILE A 265 19.77 -4.88 1.91
N ILE A 266 19.10 -4.68 0.77
CA ILE A 266 18.44 -3.44 0.40
C ILE A 266 16.93 -3.64 0.55
N PRO A 267 16.30 -3.05 1.58
CA PRO A 267 14.85 -3.06 1.72
C PRO A 267 14.23 -1.94 0.88
N PHE A 268 13.12 -2.26 0.21
CA PHE A 268 12.30 -1.30 -0.52
C PHE A 268 10.92 -1.14 0.11
N HIS A 269 10.32 -2.25 0.55
CA HIS A 269 9.00 -2.27 1.19
C HIS A 269 7.92 -1.53 0.39
N LYS A 270 8.01 -1.54 -0.95
CA LYS A 270 7.26 -0.66 -1.84
C LYS A 270 5.75 -0.67 -1.58
N LEU A 271 5.15 -1.86 -1.60
CA LEU A 271 3.70 -2.00 -1.42
C LEU A 271 3.27 -1.66 0.02
N SER A 272 4.09 -2.03 1.01
CA SER A 272 3.87 -1.64 2.42
C SER A 272 3.94 -0.12 2.62
N GLN A 273 4.86 0.57 1.94
CA GLN A 273 4.95 2.03 1.96
C GLN A 273 3.75 2.67 1.26
N TRP A 274 3.30 2.13 0.13
CA TRP A 274 2.14 2.67 -0.56
C TRP A 274 0.84 2.47 0.23
N LEU A 275 0.70 1.32 0.89
CA LEU A 275 -0.34 1.09 1.89
C LEU A 275 -0.23 2.12 3.02
N THR A 276 0.97 2.34 3.57
CA THR A 276 1.21 3.31 4.64
C THR A 276 0.71 4.71 4.25
N TYR A 277 1.06 5.23 3.07
CA TYR A 277 0.55 6.53 2.61
C TYR A 277 -0.97 6.54 2.45
N SER A 278 -1.57 5.41 2.10
CA SER A 278 -3.04 5.28 2.00
C SER A 278 -3.70 5.28 3.38
N LEU A 279 -3.07 4.65 4.38
CA LEU A 279 -3.56 4.62 5.75
C LEU A 279 -3.37 5.97 6.46
N VAL A 280 -2.24 6.64 6.24
CA VAL A 280 -1.99 8.01 6.75
C VAL A 280 -3.09 8.95 6.29
N GLU A 281 -3.39 8.98 4.99
CA GLU A 281 -4.47 9.83 4.49
C GLU A 281 -5.84 9.39 5.02
N THR A 282 -6.09 8.10 5.23
CA THR A 282 -7.33 7.64 5.88
C THR A 282 -7.50 8.24 7.26
N LEU A 283 -6.43 8.30 8.07
CA LEU A 283 -6.46 8.91 9.39
C LEU A 283 -6.72 10.42 9.31
N GLU A 284 -6.00 11.13 8.45
CA GLU A 284 -6.15 12.58 8.30
C GLU A 284 -7.53 12.98 7.75
N ARG A 285 -8.10 12.20 6.82
CA ARG A 285 -9.44 12.41 6.27
C ARG A 285 -10.53 12.45 7.34
N VAL A 286 -10.34 11.73 8.44
CA VAL A 286 -11.30 11.66 9.56
C VAL A 286 -10.88 12.54 10.75
N GLY A 287 -9.84 13.37 10.58
CA GLY A 287 -9.40 14.32 11.60
C GLY A 287 -8.40 13.77 12.62
N ILE A 288 -7.81 12.59 12.39
CA ILE A 288 -6.74 12.05 13.24
C ILE A 288 -5.39 12.58 12.74
N ASP A 289 -4.73 13.39 13.56
CA ASP A 289 -3.44 13.98 13.23
C ASP A 289 -2.33 12.93 13.08
N VAL A 290 -1.59 13.04 11.98
CA VAL A 290 -0.39 12.25 11.69
C VAL A 290 0.82 13.17 11.59
N ASP A 291 1.92 12.84 12.28
CA ASP A 291 3.18 13.59 12.22
C ASP A 291 4.30 12.82 11.51
N GLY A 292 5.37 13.54 11.14
CA GLY A 292 6.62 12.93 10.71
C GLY A 292 6.56 12.21 9.36
N VAL A 293 5.63 12.57 8.49
CA VAL A 293 5.47 12.00 7.13
C VAL A 293 6.78 12.09 6.32
N GLU A 294 7.55 13.15 6.51
CA GLU A 294 8.86 13.35 5.88
C GLU A 294 9.91 12.31 6.31
N SER A 295 9.65 11.54 7.37
CA SER A 295 10.51 10.43 7.78
C SER A 295 10.29 9.17 6.92
N LEU A 296 9.10 9.00 6.31
CA LEU A 296 8.82 7.95 5.31
C LEU A 296 9.60 8.20 4.01
N THR A 297 9.75 7.19 3.14
CA THR A 297 10.53 7.32 1.91
C THR A 297 9.66 7.40 0.66
N GLY A 298 10.17 8.03 -0.40
CA GLY A 298 9.52 7.99 -1.70
C GLY A 298 9.31 6.56 -2.19
N LEU A 299 8.19 6.31 -2.84
CA LEU A 299 7.89 4.98 -3.38
C LEU A 299 8.84 4.63 -4.52
N PRO A 300 9.51 3.46 -4.49
CA PRO A 300 10.36 2.99 -5.58
C PRO A 300 9.49 2.51 -6.76
N GLU A 301 8.80 3.44 -7.41
CA GLU A 301 7.86 3.20 -8.50
C GLU A 301 8.35 3.84 -9.80
N TYR A 302 8.23 3.12 -10.93
CA TYR A 302 8.65 3.59 -12.24
C TYR A 302 7.87 4.85 -12.67
N ARG A 303 6.65 5.03 -12.16
CA ARG A 303 5.79 6.20 -12.40
C ARG A 303 6.32 7.48 -11.76
N ASN A 304 7.17 7.35 -10.73
CA ASN A 304 7.87 8.47 -10.12
C ASN A 304 9.12 8.87 -10.94
N GLY A 305 9.33 8.26 -12.11
CA GLY A 305 10.38 8.66 -13.04
C GLY A 305 11.80 8.32 -12.59
N GLY A 306 11.96 7.50 -11.54
CA GLY A 306 13.26 7.27 -10.91
C GLY A 306 13.83 8.51 -10.23
N LEU A 307 12.97 9.47 -9.86
CA LEU A 307 13.28 10.68 -9.09
C LEU A 307 12.63 10.62 -7.71
#